data_AF-A0A081BM57-F1
#
_entry.id   AF-A0A081BM57-F1
#
_cell.length_a   1.000
_cell.length_b   1.000
_cell.length_c   1.000
_cell.angle_alpha   90.00
_cell.angle_beta   90.00
_cell.angle_gamma   90.00
#
_symmetry.space_group_name_H-M   'P 1'
#
loop_
_entity.id
_entity.type
_entity.pdbx_description
1 polymer ?
#
loop_
_entity_poly.entity_id
_entity_poly.type
_entity_poly.pdbx_seq_one_letter_code
_entity_poly.pdbx_strand_id
1 'polypeptide(L)' 'MSVENFKKFGQLCAEDEKIRERVKAIGIENVDGWIAYSKNELGLEFDNAIFKRWPTKSGRRMN' A
#
# COMPACT_ATOMS: atom_id res chain seq x y z
N MET A 1 -12.00 -8.18 -0.20
CA MET A 1 -10.52 -8.31 -0.20
C MET A 1 -10.03 -8.18 -1.64
N SER A 2 -9.65 -6.99 -2.10
CA SER A 2 -9.24 -6.79 -3.49
C SER A 2 -7.73 -6.62 -3.61
N VAL A 3 -7.02 -7.74 -3.72
CA VAL A 3 -5.59 -7.79 -4.07
C VAL A 3 -5.34 -7.06 -5.40
N GLU A 4 -6.34 -7.04 -6.28
CA GLU A 4 -6.30 -6.31 -7.56
C GLU A 4 -6.13 -4.80 -7.38
N ASN A 5 -6.84 -4.18 -6.44
CA ASN A 5 -6.70 -2.75 -6.15
C ASN A 5 -5.30 -2.45 -5.59
N PHE A 6 -4.77 -3.34 -4.75
CA PHE A 6 -3.41 -3.20 -4.24
C PHE A 6 -2.35 -3.38 -5.34
N LYS A 7 -2.54 -4.30 -6.29
CA LYS A 7 -1.64 -4.45 -7.44
C LYS A 7 -1.66 -3.21 -8.33
N LYS A 8 -2.84 -2.66 -8.62
CA LYS A 8 -2.99 -1.38 -9.33
C LYS A 8 -2.31 -0.24 -8.58
N PHE A 9 -2.48 -0.18 -7.26
CA PHE A 9 -1.79 0.80 -6.43
C PHE A 9 -0.26 0.67 -6.51
N GLY A 10 0.27 -0.56 -6.45
CA GLY A 10 1.70 -0.82 -6.61
C GLY A 10 2.23 -0.44 -7.99
N GLN A 11 1.46 -0.67 -9.05
CA GLN A 11 1.78 -0.20 -10.41
C GLN A 11 1.79 1.33 -10.49
N LEU A 12 0.76 1.99 -9.95
CA LEU A 12 0.69 3.45 -9.88
C LEU A 12 1.86 4.05 -9.08
N CYS A 13 2.27 3.42 -7.97
CA CYS A 13 3.48 3.84 -7.26
C CYS A 13 4.77 3.68 -8.08
N ALA A 14 4.78 2.84 -9.11
CA ALA A 14 5.93 2.66 -10.00
C ALA A 14 5.88 3.60 -11.22
N GLU A 15 4.67 3.91 -11.71
CA GLU A 15 4.43 4.76 -12.87
C GLU A 15 4.39 6.26 -12.52
N ASP A 16 3.79 6.62 -11.37
CA ASP A 16 3.66 8.00 -10.90
C ASP A 16 4.62 8.30 -9.73
N GLU A 17 5.59 9.19 -10.00
CA GLU A 17 6.55 9.64 -8.98
C GLU A 17 5.85 10.34 -7.79
N LYS A 18 4.77 11.09 -8.05
CA LYS A 18 4.03 11.82 -7.02
C LYS A 18 3.38 10.88 -6.00
N ILE A 19 2.77 9.80 -6.50
CA ILE A 19 2.18 8.75 -5.67
C ILE A 19 3.28 8.10 -4.85
N ARG A 20 4.40 7.75 -5.47
CA ARG A 20 5.57 7.17 -4.80
C ARG A 20 6.12 8.06 -3.69
N GLU A 21 6.30 9.35 -3.96
CA GLU A 21 6.80 10.31 -2.97
C GLU A 21 5.83 10.49 -1.81
N ARG A 22 4.53 10.54 -2.10
CA ARG A 22 3.51 10.64 -1.05
C ARG A 22 3.48 9.41 -0.17
N VAL A 23 3.51 8.22 -0.76
CA VAL A 23 3.58 6.93 -0.05
C VAL A 23 4.86 6.82 0.78
N LYS A 24 5.99 7.29 0.24
CA LYS A 24 7.26 7.36 0.96
C LYS A 24 7.20 8.36 2.12
N ALA A 25 6.52 9.49 1.96
CA ALA A 25 6.31 10.50 3.00
C ALA A 25 5.37 10.03 4.11
N ILE A 26 4.36 9.21 3.78
CA ILE A 26 3.47 8.57 4.77
C ILE A 26 4.24 7.56 5.63
N GLY A 27 5.21 6.87 5.03
CA GLY A 27 6.05 5.88 5.70
C GLY A 27 5.46 4.47 5.64
N ILE A 28 6.33 3.48 5.42
CA ILE A 28 5.99 2.04 5.28
C ILE A 28 5.38 1.43 6.54
N GLU A 29 5.62 2.03 7.70
CA GLU A 29 5.03 1.62 8.98
C GLU A 29 3.57 2.07 9.14
N ASN A 30 3.14 3.08 8.38
CA ASN A 30 1.82 3.67 8.50
C ASN A 30 0.87 3.15 7.42
N VAL A 31 0.55 1.86 7.54
CA VAL A 31 -0.34 1.12 6.61
C VAL A 31 -1.71 1.79 6.48
N ASP A 32 -2.24 2.34 7.58
CA ASP A 32 -3.53 3.04 7.59
C ASP A 32 -3.48 4.29 6.70
N GLY A 33 -2.37 5.03 6.75
CA GLY A 33 -2.13 6.17 5.87
C GLY A 33 -2.07 5.79 4.38
N TRP A 34 -1.54 4.61 4.04
CA TRP A 34 -1.52 4.14 2.65
C TRP A 34 -2.92 3.81 2.16
N ILE A 35 -3.73 3.16 3.01
CA ILE A 35 -5.12 2.82 2.72
C ILE A 35 -5.96 4.09 2.54
N ALA A 36 -5.82 5.06 3.46
CA ALA A 36 -6.50 6.35 3.37
C ALA A 36 -6.10 7.13 2.12
N TYR A 37 -4.80 7.15 1.79
CA TYR A 37 -4.30 7.80 0.58
C TYR A 37 -4.85 7.15 -0.69
N SER A 38 -4.73 5.82 -0.83
CA SER A 38 -5.28 5.12 -1.99
C SER A 38 -6.78 5.29 -2.14
N LYS A 39 -7.53 5.30 -1.03
CA LYS A 39 -8.98 5.51 -1.05
C LYS A 39 -9.34 6.93 -1.50
N ASN A 40 -8.70 7.96 -0.94
CA ASN A 40 -9.06 9.35 -1.23
C ASN A 40 -8.52 9.84 -2.59
N GLU A 41 -7.30 9.45 -2.95
CA GLU A 41 -6.60 10.04 -4.10
C GLU A 41 -6.74 9.18 -5.35
N LEU A 42 -6.78 7.86 -5.19
CA LEU A 42 -6.80 6.90 -6.30
C LEU A 42 -8.16 6.21 -6.45
N GLY A 43 -9.07 6.39 -5.50
CA GLY A 43 -10.34 5.64 -5.43
C GLY A 43 -10.14 4.13 -5.24
N LEU A 44 -8.95 3.71 -4.81
CA LEU A 44 -8.58 2.31 -4.62
C LEU A 44 -8.77 1.92 -3.17
N GLU A 45 -9.84 1.19 -2.88
CA GLU A 45 -10.10 0.65 -1.55
C GLU A 45 -9.46 -0.73 -1.39
N PHE A 46 -8.54 -0.86 -0.44
CA PHE A 46 -7.94 -2.13 -0.04
C PHE A 46 -7.72 -2.19 1.48
N ASP A 47 -7.65 -3.41 2.01
CA ASP A 47 -7.65 -3.67 3.46
C ASP A 47 -6.26 -4.02 3.98
N ASN A 48 -5.98 -3.73 5.27
CA ASN A 48 -4.70 -4.07 5.91
C ASN A 48 -4.39 -5.57 5.85
N ALA A 49 -5.40 -6.44 5.73
CA ALA A 49 -5.22 -7.87 5.62
C ALA A 49 -4.34 -8.25 4.41
N ILE A 50 -4.30 -7.42 3.35
CA ILE A 50 -3.37 -7.59 2.23
C ILE A 50 -1.92 -7.40 2.66
N PHE A 51 -1.63 -6.44 3.54
CA PHE A 51 -0.28 -6.23 4.07
C PHE A 51 0.17 -7.39 4.96
N LYS A 52 -0.77 -8.02 5.70
CA LYS A 52 -0.49 -9.24 6.45
C LYS A 52 -0.24 -10.46 5.55
N ARG A 53 -0.83 -10.48 4.36
CA ARG A 53 -0.71 -11.57 3.36
C ARG A 53 0.48 -11.36 2.41
N TRP A 54 0.94 -10.12 2.26
CA TRP A 54 2.01 -9.76 1.33
C TRP A 54 3.35 -10.30 1.84
N PRO A 55 4.08 -11.10 1.04
CA PRO A 55 5.38 -11.59 1.43
C PRO A 55 6.38 -10.42 1.36
N THR A 56 6.56 -9.70 2.47
CA THR A 56 7.77 -8.92 2.65
C THR A 56 8.93 -9.92 2.61
N LYS A 57 9.98 -9.65 1.81
CA LYS A 57 11.20 -10.49 1.76
C LYS A 57 11.96 -10.38 3.10
N SER A 58 11.38 -10.92 4.16
CA SER A 58 12.01 -11.31 5.40
C SER A 58 10.92 -11.88 6.28
N GLY A 59 10.91 -13.20 6.41
CA GLY A 59 10.09 -13.90 7.40
C GLY A 59 10.51 -13.50 8.82
N ARG A 60 10.08 -12.32 9.25
CA ARG A 60 10.14 -11.91 10.65
C ARG A 60 8.70 -11.71 11.10
N ARG A 61 8.15 -12.74 11.75
CA ARG A 61 7.00 -12.57 12.65
C ARG A 61 7.37 -11.44 13.61
N MET A 62 6.66 -10.32 13.57
CA MET A 62 6.62 -9.44 14.72
C MET A 62 5.70 -10.13 15.73
N ASN A 63 6.31 -10.54 16.83
CA ASN A 63 5.68 -11.13 17.99
C ASN A 63 4.98 -10.04 18.80
#